data_AF-A0A7J4B2E5-F1
#
_entry.id   AF-A0A7J4B2E5-F1
#
_cell.length_a   1.000
_cell.length_b   1.000
_cell.length_c   1.000
_cell.angle_alpha   90.00
_cell.angle_beta   90.00
_cell.angle_gamma   90.00
#
_symmetry.space_group_name_H-M   'P 1'
#
loop_
_entity.id
_entity.type
_entity.pdbx_description
1 polymer ?
#
loop_
_entity_poly.entity_id
_entity_poly.type
_entity_poly.pdbx_seq_one_letter_code
_entity_poly.pdbx_strand_id
1 'polypeptide(L)'
;MSTSNIIPNPFDKNSKLSDLVKKGELIKEGLSFIALIKSIIFLIILGVVLVAYFKIPTTIVAILIGTEILVTLIAGYIRIEKIKSIYSIDTQDNARSYRKLLITSEYWELIKSIFSVIADGISVALIFIFFSSEISTIVQNFPIKTESLIYLFFAFVIFRAFEFVMRVIRYNLIKNLKESDDFAQVNQEFVLIQKKLKLVEFIPIGGIFLLFILLMGVPYWITLMFAGFILLIIILSIIEMKRIKDIQLNSEGIDSSIVQHKIESYQDEKIVGAVFGILKTITGLEDLFKPMGVSFLGSGKIYFPENSLLITNYRLLMIQVPVSGGNKIVGDTDYVSKNFFFNRGEIRQKGEQILKTNSLPEILALATNDVLYGDIKRVTLEQMKITIEKMNGERLGYVFMDEEYIKPLKELLQFYLKDKFIEK
;
A
#
# COMPACT_ATOMS: atom_id res chain seq x y z
N MET A 1 8.00 17.37 -26.44
CA MET A 1 8.30 17.34 -24.99
C MET A 1 8.56 15.89 -24.61
N SER A 2 9.77 15.55 -24.16
CA SER A 2 10.08 14.18 -23.73
C SER A 2 9.27 13.81 -22.48
N THR A 3 8.71 12.60 -22.41
CA THR A 3 8.03 12.06 -21.22
C THR A 3 8.93 12.11 -19.98
N SER A 4 10.25 12.07 -20.15
CA SER A 4 11.24 12.22 -19.09
C SER A 4 11.22 13.58 -18.37
N ASN A 5 10.66 14.62 -18.99
CA ASN A 5 10.58 15.96 -18.40
C ASN A 5 9.27 16.18 -17.62
N ILE A 6 8.30 15.27 -17.76
CA ILE A 6 6.96 15.38 -17.15
C ILE A 6 6.84 14.43 -15.95
N ILE A 7 7.43 13.24 -16.06
CA ILE A 7 7.51 12.25 -15.00
C ILE A 7 9.00 12.10 -14.64
N PRO A 8 9.44 12.46 -13.42
CA PRO A 8 10.84 12.30 -13.04
C PRO A 8 11.21 10.82 -13.17
N ASN A 9 12.39 10.54 -13.74
CA ASN A 9 12.85 9.17 -13.91
C ASN A 9 12.98 8.50 -12.53
N PRO A 10 12.15 7.49 -12.20
CA PRO A 10 12.24 6.81 -10.90
C PRO A 10 13.55 6.03 -10.73
N PHE A 11 14.33 5.87 -11.81
CA PHE A 11 15.63 5.22 -11.83
C PHE A 11 16.77 6.20 -12.17
N ASP A 12 16.59 7.50 -11.91
CA ASP A 12 17.72 8.43 -12.01
C ASP A 12 18.85 7.97 -11.07
N LYS A 13 20.10 8.03 -11.54
CA LYS A 13 21.29 7.63 -10.78
C LYS A 13 21.46 8.46 -9.49
N ASN A 14 20.83 9.64 -9.44
CA ASN A 14 20.82 10.51 -8.25
C ASN A 14 19.62 10.26 -7.32
N SER A 15 18.69 9.34 -7.67
CA SER A 15 17.48 9.08 -6.88
C SER A 15 17.73 8.03 -5.79
N LYS A 16 17.51 8.41 -4.53
CA LYS A 16 17.76 7.53 -3.38
C LYS A 16 16.72 6.41 -3.33
N LEU A 17 17.09 5.24 -2.80
CA LEU A 17 16.13 4.15 -2.59
C LEU A 17 15.05 4.51 -1.56
N SER A 18 15.31 5.49 -0.67
CA SER A 18 14.32 6.10 0.22
C SER A 18 13.11 6.69 -0.53
N ASP A 19 13.26 7.02 -1.81
CA ASP A 19 12.16 7.44 -2.68
C ASP A 19 11.33 6.25 -3.18
N LEU A 20 11.55 5.00 -2.73
CA LEU A 20 10.86 3.80 -3.24
C LEU A 20 9.34 3.88 -3.19
N VAL A 21 8.77 4.56 -2.20
CA VAL A 21 7.33 4.81 -2.14
C VAL A 21 6.90 5.80 -3.22
N LYS A 22 7.70 6.84 -3.48
CA LYS A 22 7.52 7.75 -4.61
C LYS A 22 7.69 7.02 -5.94
N LYS A 23 8.68 6.12 -6.05
CA LYS A 23 8.94 5.27 -7.22
C LYS A 23 7.81 4.27 -7.45
N GLY A 24 7.26 3.68 -6.39
CA GLY A 24 6.11 2.79 -6.45
C GLY A 24 4.85 3.52 -6.93
N GLU A 25 4.58 4.72 -6.40
CA GLU A 25 3.48 5.55 -6.88
C GLU A 25 3.75 6.04 -8.33
N LEU A 26 4.99 6.38 -8.68
CA LEU A 26 5.42 6.71 -10.05
C LEU A 26 5.24 5.55 -11.04
N ILE A 27 5.59 4.32 -10.65
CA ILE A 27 5.43 3.13 -11.49
C ILE A 27 3.94 2.79 -11.66
N LYS A 28 3.19 2.79 -10.55
CA LYS A 28 1.74 2.59 -10.56
C LYS A 28 1.06 3.60 -11.48
N GLU A 29 1.43 4.87 -11.38
CA GLU A 29 0.87 5.92 -12.22
C GLU A 29 1.44 5.94 -13.65
N GLY A 30 2.68 5.51 -13.87
CA GLY A 30 3.25 5.34 -15.20
C GLY A 30 2.56 4.23 -16.00
N LEU A 31 2.28 3.09 -15.36
CA LEU A 31 1.43 2.04 -15.91
C LEU A 31 0.01 2.54 -16.17
N SER A 32 -0.51 3.37 -15.26
CA SER A 32 -1.81 4.00 -15.42
C SER A 32 -1.85 4.96 -16.61
N PHE A 33 -0.74 5.64 -16.94
CA PHE A 33 -0.61 6.51 -18.11
C PHE A 33 -0.61 5.72 -19.44
N ILE A 34 0.05 4.57 -19.48
CA ILE A 34 -0.04 3.66 -20.64
C ILE A 34 -1.48 3.20 -20.84
N ALA A 35 -2.20 2.89 -19.75
CA ALA A 35 -3.62 2.57 -19.82
C ALA A 35 -4.45 3.75 -20.34
N LEU A 36 -4.16 4.99 -19.95
CA LEU A 36 -4.84 6.18 -20.49
C LEU A 36 -4.65 6.31 -22.00
N ILE A 37 -3.43 6.12 -22.51
CA ILE A 37 -3.17 6.16 -23.96
C ILE A 37 -3.98 5.09 -24.69
N LYS A 38 -4.00 3.86 -24.16
CA LYS A 38 -4.80 2.76 -24.73
C LYS A 38 -6.29 3.09 -24.72
N SER A 39 -6.81 3.68 -23.64
CA SER A 39 -8.21 4.11 -23.56
C SER A 39 -8.55 5.16 -24.60
N ILE A 40 -7.68 6.16 -24.82
CA ILE A 40 -7.90 7.18 -25.85
C ILE A 40 -7.93 6.56 -27.25
N ILE A 41 -6.99 5.68 -27.58
CA ILE A 41 -6.97 4.98 -28.88
C ILE A 41 -8.24 4.15 -29.05
N PHE A 42 -8.65 3.41 -28.02
CA PHE A 42 -9.88 2.64 -28.04
C PHE A 42 -11.12 3.51 -28.26
N LEU A 43 -11.23 4.66 -27.58
CA LEU A 43 -12.34 5.61 -27.75
C LEU A 43 -12.40 6.17 -29.17
N ILE A 44 -11.25 6.48 -29.79
CA ILE A 44 -11.21 6.92 -31.19
C ILE A 44 -11.71 5.82 -32.12
N ILE A 45 -11.24 4.58 -31.95
CA ILE A 45 -11.70 3.42 -32.74
C ILE A 45 -13.20 3.19 -32.54
N LEU A 46 -13.68 3.25 -31.30
CA LEU A 46 -15.10 3.12 -30.98
C LEU A 46 -15.92 4.22 -31.68
N GLY A 47 -15.45 5.46 -31.68
CA GLY A 47 -16.08 6.56 -32.41
C GLY A 47 -16.21 6.26 -33.91
N VAL A 48 -15.15 5.75 -34.54
CA VAL A 48 -15.20 5.35 -35.96
C VAL A 48 -16.22 4.23 -36.18
N VAL A 49 -16.28 3.23 -35.31
CA VAL A 49 -17.27 2.13 -35.40
C VAL A 49 -18.70 2.64 -35.24
N LEU A 50 -18.97 3.53 -34.28
CA LEU A 50 -20.29 4.11 -34.04
C LEU A 50 -20.80 4.91 -35.26
N VAL A 51 -19.92 5.65 -35.94
CA VAL A 51 -20.27 6.38 -37.16
C VAL A 51 -20.41 5.43 -38.36
N ALA A 52 -19.41 4.60 -38.63
CA ALA A 52 -19.34 3.80 -39.85
C ALA A 52 -20.32 2.63 -39.87
N TYR A 53 -20.49 1.94 -38.73
CA TYR A 53 -21.31 0.73 -38.64
C TYR A 53 -22.73 1.00 -38.13
N PHE A 54 -22.84 1.74 -37.02
CA PHE A 54 -24.14 2.04 -36.41
C PHE A 54 -24.82 3.28 -37.00
N LYS A 55 -24.15 4.01 -37.89
CA LYS A 55 -24.67 5.20 -38.58
C LYS A 55 -25.16 6.30 -37.62
N ILE A 56 -24.57 6.38 -36.43
CA ILE A 56 -24.86 7.46 -35.48
C ILE A 56 -24.32 8.77 -36.06
N PRO A 57 -25.05 9.90 -35.99
CA PRO A 57 -24.59 11.17 -36.51
C PRO A 57 -23.20 11.54 -35.98
N THR A 58 -22.28 11.90 -36.90
CA THR A 58 -20.88 12.21 -36.57
C THR A 58 -20.76 13.30 -35.51
N THR A 59 -21.67 14.28 -35.51
CA THR A 59 -21.71 15.35 -34.51
C THR A 59 -21.96 14.81 -33.09
N ILE A 60 -22.89 13.86 -32.94
CA ILE A 60 -23.22 13.24 -31.66
C ILE A 60 -22.05 12.39 -31.16
N VAL A 61 -21.47 11.57 -32.05
CA VAL A 61 -20.31 10.74 -31.69
C VAL A 61 -19.11 11.59 -31.33
N ALA A 62 -18.85 12.67 -32.08
CA ALA A 62 -17.75 13.60 -31.79
C ALA A 62 -17.91 14.27 -30.43
N ILE A 63 -19.14 14.63 -30.03
CA ILE A 63 -19.42 15.20 -28.71
C ILE A 63 -19.20 14.15 -27.62
N LEU A 64 -19.81 12.97 -27.73
CA LEU A 64 -19.67 11.92 -26.70
C LEU A 64 -18.22 11.45 -26.53
N ILE A 65 -17.57 11.05 -27.63
CA ILE A 65 -16.19 10.54 -27.61
C ILE A 65 -15.22 11.66 -27.27
N GLY A 66 -15.45 12.88 -27.77
CA GLY A 66 -14.65 14.06 -27.43
C GLY A 66 -14.70 14.40 -25.94
N THR A 67 -15.88 14.33 -25.32
CA THR A 67 -16.05 14.51 -23.88
C THR A 67 -15.32 13.43 -23.09
N GLU A 68 -15.46 12.15 -23.45
CA GLU A 68 -14.76 11.05 -22.75
C GLU A 68 -13.24 11.15 -22.87
N ILE A 69 -12.72 11.55 -24.04
CA ILE A 69 -11.29 11.81 -24.24
C ILE A 69 -10.85 12.97 -23.34
N LEU A 70 -11.61 14.07 -23.28
CA LEU A 70 -11.30 15.22 -22.43
C LEU A 70 -11.26 14.83 -20.94
N VAL A 71 -12.23 14.06 -20.47
CA VAL A 71 -12.29 13.53 -19.10
C VAL A 71 -11.07 12.66 -18.79
N THR A 72 -10.71 11.77 -19.73
CA THR A 72 -9.53 10.90 -19.63
C THR A 72 -8.24 11.71 -19.53
N LEU A 73 -8.10 12.78 -20.31
CA LEU A 73 -6.95 13.69 -20.28
C LEU A 73 -6.86 14.47 -18.97
N ILE A 74 -7.99 15.00 -18.47
CA ILE A 74 -8.04 15.71 -17.17
C ILE A 74 -7.63 14.75 -16.04
N ALA A 75 -8.13 13.52 -16.04
CA ALA A 75 -7.75 12.51 -15.06
C ALA A 75 -6.24 12.20 -15.13
N GLY A 76 -5.65 12.17 -16.33
CA GLY A 76 -4.21 12.04 -16.53
C GLY A 76 -3.42 13.22 -15.96
N TYR A 77 -3.87 14.45 -16.20
CA TYR A 77 -3.24 15.66 -15.65
C TYR A 77 -3.25 15.67 -14.12
N ILE A 78 -4.38 15.36 -13.50
CA ILE A 78 -4.52 15.30 -12.03
C ILE A 78 -3.53 14.28 -11.44
N ARG A 79 -3.32 13.13 -12.09
CA ARG A 79 -2.33 12.12 -11.66
C ARG A 79 -0.91 12.68 -11.72
N ILE A 80 -0.55 13.39 -12.79
CA ILE A 80 0.78 14.00 -12.92
C ILE A 80 1.02 15.03 -11.81
N GLU A 81 0.03 15.87 -11.51
CA GLU A 81 0.15 16.87 -10.44
C GLU A 81 0.21 16.24 -9.04
N LYS A 82 -0.52 15.14 -8.82
CA LYS A 82 -0.40 14.30 -7.60
C LYS A 82 1.04 13.82 -7.42
N ILE A 83 1.64 13.26 -8.46
CA ILE A 83 3.02 12.76 -8.44
C ILE A 83 3.99 13.90 -8.11
N LYS A 84 3.90 15.03 -8.82
CA LYS A 84 4.79 16.19 -8.57
C LYS A 84 4.69 16.67 -7.13
N SER A 85 3.46 16.74 -6.60
CA SER A 85 3.21 17.13 -5.21
C SER A 85 3.85 16.15 -4.23
N ILE A 86 3.65 14.84 -4.43
CA ILE A 86 4.27 13.80 -3.58
C ILE A 86 5.81 13.86 -3.67
N TYR A 87 6.35 14.12 -4.86
CA TYR A 87 7.80 14.21 -5.06
C TYR A 87 8.44 15.42 -4.38
N SER A 88 7.72 16.55 -4.32
CA SER A 88 8.16 17.76 -3.62
C SER A 88 8.16 17.65 -2.10
N ILE A 89 7.56 16.60 -1.53
CA ILE A 89 7.61 16.36 -0.09
C ILE A 89 8.99 15.80 0.25
N ASP A 90 9.72 16.54 1.08
CA ASP A 90 10.94 16.03 1.71
C ASP A 90 10.57 14.82 2.57
N THR A 91 10.87 13.63 2.07
CA THR A 91 10.61 12.35 2.73
C THR A 91 11.77 12.05 3.65
N GLN A 92 11.94 12.88 4.67
CA GLN A 92 12.68 12.48 5.85
C GLN A 92 11.95 11.25 6.44
N ASP A 93 12.70 10.24 6.87
CA ASP A 93 12.19 8.99 7.46
C ASP A 93 11.57 9.25 8.85
N ASN A 94 10.53 10.09 8.90
CA ASN A 94 9.86 10.53 10.12
C ASN A 94 8.33 10.63 9.95
N ALA A 95 7.64 10.66 11.09
CA ALA A 95 6.18 10.64 11.17
C ALA A 95 5.50 11.86 10.52
N ARG A 96 6.13 13.04 10.59
CA ARG A 96 5.61 14.29 10.02
C ARG A 96 5.57 14.23 8.48
N SER A 97 6.64 13.75 7.86
CA SER A 97 6.70 13.56 6.41
C SER A 97 5.72 12.49 5.94
N TYR A 98 5.55 11.39 6.71
CA TYR A 98 4.52 10.39 6.44
C TYR A 98 3.10 10.98 6.48
N ARG A 99 2.77 11.74 7.53
CA ARG A 99 1.48 12.44 7.65
C ARG A 99 1.23 13.37 6.48
N LYS A 100 2.23 14.18 6.10
CA LYS A 100 2.12 15.10 4.96
C LYS A 100 1.84 14.34 3.66
N LEU A 101 2.51 13.22 3.43
CA LEU A 101 2.27 12.34 2.29
C LEU A 101 0.83 11.81 2.27
N LEU A 102 0.31 11.34 3.42
CA LEU A 102 -1.08 10.87 3.52
C LEU A 102 -2.09 11.98 3.17
N ILE A 103 -1.91 13.18 3.72
CA ILE A 103 -2.80 14.33 3.47
C ILE A 103 -2.74 14.74 2.00
N THR A 104 -1.54 14.85 1.41
CA THR A 104 -1.38 15.22 0.00
C THR A 104 -1.98 14.16 -0.92
N SER A 105 -1.78 12.88 -0.63
CA SER A 105 -2.39 11.80 -1.42
C SER A 105 -3.91 11.89 -1.41
N GLU A 106 -4.53 12.07 -0.24
CA GLU A 106 -5.98 12.12 -0.10
C GLU A 106 -6.60 13.41 -0.66
N TYR A 107 -5.88 14.53 -0.60
CA TYR A 107 -6.27 15.75 -1.29
C TYR A 107 -6.44 15.52 -2.79
N TRP A 108 -5.47 14.87 -3.43
CA TRP A 108 -5.53 14.59 -4.87
C TRP A 108 -6.61 13.56 -5.24
N GLU A 109 -6.87 12.58 -4.38
CA GLU A 109 -8.01 11.67 -4.55
C GLU A 109 -9.36 12.41 -4.43
N LEU A 110 -9.46 13.41 -3.56
CA LEU A 110 -10.65 14.28 -3.47
C LEU A 110 -10.82 15.11 -4.76
N ILE A 111 -9.75 15.74 -5.25
CA ILE A 111 -9.78 16.49 -6.52
C ILE A 111 -10.24 15.59 -7.67
N LYS A 112 -9.66 14.38 -7.78
CA LYS A 112 -10.06 13.39 -8.77
C LYS A 112 -11.55 13.03 -8.66
N SER A 113 -12.07 12.88 -7.44
CA SER A 113 -13.50 12.61 -7.22
C SER A 113 -14.40 13.77 -7.67
N ILE A 114 -14.02 15.02 -7.43
CA ILE A 114 -14.76 16.20 -7.91
C ILE A 114 -14.89 16.17 -9.44
N PHE A 115 -13.77 15.97 -10.13
CA PHE A 115 -13.77 15.91 -11.59
C PHE A 115 -14.54 14.71 -12.13
N SER A 116 -14.50 13.55 -11.46
CA SER A 116 -15.31 12.39 -11.83
C SER A 116 -16.80 12.70 -11.77
N VAL A 117 -17.29 13.32 -10.70
CA VAL A 117 -18.71 13.67 -10.55
C VAL A 117 -19.14 14.68 -11.63
N ILE A 118 -18.29 15.68 -11.92
CA ILE A 118 -18.56 16.65 -12.99
C ILE A 118 -18.62 15.94 -14.35
N ALA A 119 -17.67 15.04 -14.63
CA ALA A 119 -17.63 14.26 -15.86
C ALA A 119 -18.85 13.35 -16.02
N ASP A 120 -19.26 12.64 -14.98
CA ASP A 120 -20.47 11.84 -14.95
C ASP A 120 -21.71 12.70 -15.23
N GLY A 121 -21.79 13.88 -14.59
CA GLY A 121 -22.89 14.82 -14.80
C GLY A 121 -22.98 15.35 -16.23
N ILE A 122 -21.85 15.71 -16.84
CA ILE A 122 -21.79 16.12 -18.25
C ILE A 122 -22.20 14.96 -19.15
N SER A 123 -21.66 13.76 -18.93
CA SER A 123 -21.93 12.59 -19.77
C SER A 123 -23.40 12.21 -19.77
N VAL A 124 -24.02 12.19 -18.59
CA VAL A 124 -25.47 12.04 -18.42
C VAL A 124 -26.22 13.12 -19.19
N ALA A 125 -25.88 14.40 -18.99
CA ALA A 125 -26.59 15.50 -19.63
C ALA A 125 -26.51 15.42 -21.16
N LEU A 126 -25.35 15.06 -21.71
CA LEU A 126 -25.16 14.86 -23.14
C LEU A 126 -25.99 13.68 -23.67
N ILE A 127 -26.03 12.56 -22.94
CA ILE A 127 -26.89 11.41 -23.29
C ILE A 127 -28.36 11.85 -23.36
N PHE A 128 -28.86 12.58 -22.37
CA PHE A 128 -30.25 13.07 -22.38
C PHE A 128 -30.51 14.09 -23.50
N ILE A 129 -29.58 15.01 -23.78
CA ILE A 129 -29.75 16.01 -24.83
C ILE A 129 -29.79 15.35 -26.22
N PHE A 130 -28.84 14.45 -26.50
CA PHE A 130 -28.66 13.91 -27.85
C PHE A 130 -29.46 12.64 -28.14
N PHE A 131 -29.84 11.88 -27.11
CA PHE A 131 -30.56 10.62 -27.27
C PHE A 131 -31.92 10.63 -26.59
N SER A 132 -32.49 11.79 -26.24
CA SER A 132 -33.82 11.84 -25.61
C SER A 132 -34.89 11.10 -26.42
N SER A 133 -34.86 11.21 -27.76
CA SER A 133 -35.85 10.59 -28.64
C SER A 133 -35.67 9.06 -28.73
N GLU A 134 -34.42 8.60 -28.86
CA GLU A 134 -34.02 7.20 -28.93
C GLU A 134 -34.24 6.51 -27.59
N ILE A 135 -33.88 7.18 -26.49
CA ILE A 135 -34.19 6.75 -25.12
C ILE A 135 -35.71 6.61 -25.00
N SER A 136 -36.51 7.61 -25.39
CA SER A 136 -37.98 7.47 -25.30
C SER A 136 -38.53 6.25 -26.05
N THR A 137 -37.94 5.92 -27.20
CA THR A 137 -38.34 4.78 -28.04
C THR A 137 -37.89 3.45 -27.43
N ILE A 138 -36.66 3.37 -26.91
CA ILE A 138 -36.15 2.19 -26.19
C ILE A 138 -36.96 1.93 -24.93
N VAL A 139 -37.29 2.99 -24.19
CA VAL A 139 -38.06 2.91 -22.95
C VAL A 139 -39.48 2.42 -23.20
N GLN A 140 -40.11 2.79 -24.32
CA GLN A 140 -41.41 2.24 -24.72
C GLN A 140 -41.36 0.74 -25.06
N ASN A 141 -40.21 0.23 -25.50
CA ASN A 141 -40.01 -1.18 -25.84
C ASN A 141 -39.61 -2.06 -24.63
N PHE A 142 -39.22 -1.45 -23.52
CA PHE A 142 -38.96 -2.17 -22.27
C PHE A 142 -40.22 -2.18 -21.39
N PRO A 143 -40.52 -3.28 -20.68
CA PRO A 143 -41.63 -3.34 -19.71
C PRO A 143 -41.33 -2.54 -18.43
N ILE A 144 -40.52 -1.49 -18.52
CA ILE A 144 -40.11 -0.61 -17.42
C ILE A 144 -40.88 0.68 -17.60
N LYS A 145 -41.76 1.02 -16.65
CA LYS A 145 -42.50 2.28 -16.67
C LYS A 145 -41.52 3.45 -16.74
N THR A 146 -41.83 4.49 -17.51
CA THR A 146 -41.00 5.70 -17.63
C THR A 146 -40.63 6.31 -16.27
N GLU A 147 -41.53 6.19 -15.28
CA GLU A 147 -41.32 6.56 -13.88
C GLU A 147 -40.13 5.81 -13.23
N SER A 148 -39.92 4.54 -13.57
CA SER A 148 -38.82 3.71 -13.04
C SER A 148 -37.44 4.16 -13.49
N LEU A 149 -37.30 4.76 -14.67
CA LEU A 149 -36.01 5.29 -15.16
C LEU A 149 -35.61 6.58 -14.45
N ILE A 150 -36.60 7.41 -14.12
CA ILE A 150 -36.39 8.59 -13.28
C ILE A 150 -35.83 8.14 -11.92
N TYR A 151 -36.38 7.08 -11.32
CA TYR A 151 -35.84 6.52 -10.07
C TYR A 151 -34.43 5.96 -10.21
N LEU A 152 -34.11 5.26 -11.31
CA LEU A 152 -32.74 4.78 -11.57
C LEU A 152 -31.74 5.93 -11.74
N PHE A 153 -32.14 6.99 -12.44
CA PHE A 153 -31.33 8.19 -12.58
C PHE A 153 -31.08 8.87 -11.22
N PHE A 154 -32.12 9.06 -10.42
CA PHE A 154 -31.98 9.59 -9.06
C PHE A 154 -31.09 8.70 -8.19
N ALA A 155 -31.23 7.36 -8.28
CA ALA A 155 -30.38 6.43 -7.56
C ALA A 155 -28.90 6.58 -7.96
N PHE A 156 -28.61 6.73 -9.25
CA PHE A 156 -27.26 6.99 -9.74
C PHE A 156 -26.69 8.32 -9.19
N VAL A 157 -27.47 9.40 -9.25
CA VAL A 157 -27.07 10.72 -8.72
C VAL A 157 -26.82 10.65 -7.21
N ILE A 158 -27.71 10.01 -6.45
CA ILE A 158 -27.57 9.83 -4.99
C ILE A 158 -26.31 9.00 -4.68
N PHE A 159 -26.06 7.93 -5.43
CA PHE A 159 -24.87 7.10 -5.25
C PHE A 159 -23.58 7.88 -5.52
N ARG A 160 -23.53 8.67 -6.60
CA ARG A 160 -22.39 9.54 -6.92
C ARG A 160 -22.18 10.63 -5.88
N ALA A 161 -23.27 11.25 -5.42
CA ALA A 161 -23.20 12.25 -4.34
C ALA A 161 -22.69 11.62 -3.04
N PHE A 162 -23.16 10.41 -2.70
CA PHE A 162 -22.69 9.67 -1.53
C PHE A 162 -21.18 9.35 -1.63
N GLU A 163 -20.72 8.83 -2.77
CA GLU A 163 -19.29 8.56 -3.01
C GLU A 163 -18.43 9.82 -2.81
N PHE A 164 -18.87 10.95 -3.35
CA PHE A 164 -18.20 12.23 -3.18
C PHE A 164 -18.18 12.70 -1.73
N VAL A 165 -19.33 12.66 -1.03
CA VAL A 165 -19.41 13.02 0.40
C VAL A 165 -18.47 12.15 1.22
N MET A 166 -18.40 10.84 0.96
CA MET A 166 -17.47 9.94 1.65
C MET A 166 -16.01 10.32 1.41
N ARG A 167 -15.65 10.76 0.19
CA ARG A 167 -14.31 11.29 -0.11
C ARG A 167 -13.99 12.57 0.66
N VAL A 168 -14.95 13.49 0.77
CA VAL A 168 -14.80 14.73 1.56
C VAL A 168 -14.60 14.41 3.04
N ILE A 169 -15.42 13.52 3.61
CA ILE A 169 -15.30 13.08 5.00
C ILE A 169 -13.93 12.43 5.23
N ARG A 170 -13.51 11.53 4.33
CA ARG A 170 -12.19 10.88 4.40
C ARG A 170 -11.06 11.89 4.45
N TYR A 171 -11.05 12.83 3.51
CA TYR A 171 -10.03 13.87 3.45
C TYR A 171 -9.99 14.71 4.75
N ASN A 172 -11.16 15.15 5.24
CA ASN A 172 -11.23 15.94 6.47
C ASN A 172 -10.74 15.17 7.70
N LEU A 173 -11.05 13.88 7.82
CA LEU A 173 -10.55 13.05 8.92
C LEU A 173 -9.02 12.88 8.85
N ILE A 174 -8.48 12.64 7.66
CA ILE A 174 -7.04 12.41 7.47
C ILE A 174 -6.25 13.72 7.63
N LYS A 175 -6.79 14.86 7.17
CA LYS A 175 -6.24 16.19 7.39
C LYS A 175 -6.11 16.52 8.88
N ASN A 176 -7.05 16.03 9.69
CA ASN A 176 -7.11 16.23 11.13
C ASN A 176 -6.36 15.14 11.93
N LEU A 177 -5.58 14.26 11.29
CA LEU A 177 -4.67 13.36 12.00
C LEU A 177 -3.76 14.18 12.92
N LYS A 178 -3.59 13.71 14.15
CA LYS A 178 -2.74 14.39 15.11
C LYS A 178 -1.31 14.38 14.60
N GLU A 179 -0.66 15.52 14.78
CA GLU A 179 0.77 15.60 14.55
C GLU A 179 1.47 14.90 15.72
N SER A 180 2.32 13.93 15.40
CA SER A 180 3.12 13.16 16.35
C SER A 180 4.48 12.88 15.70
N ASP A 181 5.51 12.77 16.52
CA ASP A 181 6.84 12.34 16.10
C ASP A 181 6.93 10.80 16.00
N ASP A 182 5.96 10.07 16.59
CA ASP A 182 5.88 8.61 16.50
C ASP A 182 5.11 8.17 15.25
N PHE A 183 5.85 7.54 14.33
CA PHE A 183 5.30 6.98 13.10
C PHE A 183 4.16 5.99 13.39
N ALA A 184 4.33 5.16 14.42
CA ALA A 184 3.43 4.08 14.71
C ALA A 184 2.06 4.59 15.17
N GLN A 185 2.05 5.67 15.96
CA GLN A 185 0.85 6.36 16.41
C GLN A 185 0.08 6.98 15.23
N VAL A 186 0.77 7.73 14.35
CA VAL A 186 0.14 8.32 13.16
C VAL A 186 -0.48 7.23 12.28
N ASN A 187 0.25 6.14 12.07
CA ASN A 187 -0.24 5.03 11.26
C ASN A 187 -1.42 4.29 11.91
N GLN A 188 -1.44 4.12 13.24
CA GLN A 188 -2.56 3.49 13.95
C GLN A 188 -3.83 4.35 13.87
N GLU A 189 -3.72 5.66 14.05
CA GLU A 189 -4.84 6.59 13.88
C GLU A 189 -5.40 6.54 12.44
N PHE A 190 -4.51 6.52 11.45
CA PHE A 190 -4.89 6.38 10.04
C PHE A 190 -5.63 5.07 9.77
N VAL A 191 -5.14 3.93 10.27
CA VAL A 191 -5.79 2.62 10.13
C VAL A 191 -7.18 2.62 10.78
N LEU A 192 -7.32 3.23 11.95
CA LEU A 192 -8.62 3.39 12.61
C LEU A 192 -9.60 4.23 11.78
N ILE A 193 -9.14 5.32 11.17
CA ILE A 193 -9.96 6.14 10.27
C ILE A 193 -10.42 5.31 9.07
N GLN A 194 -9.52 4.54 8.44
CA GLN A 194 -9.87 3.69 7.30
C GLN A 194 -10.93 2.64 7.66
N LYS A 195 -10.79 1.97 8.81
CA LYS A 195 -11.76 0.96 9.26
C LYS A 195 -13.13 1.59 9.58
N LYS A 196 -13.16 2.78 10.20
CA LYS A 196 -14.40 3.54 10.42
C LYS A 196 -15.09 3.90 9.11
N LEU A 197 -14.35 4.41 8.12
CA LEU A 197 -14.90 4.77 6.82
C LEU A 197 -15.47 3.56 6.09
N LYS A 198 -14.75 2.44 6.07
CA LYS A 198 -15.25 1.18 5.48
C LYS A 198 -16.57 0.74 6.13
N LEU A 199 -16.69 0.87 7.45
CA LEU A 199 -17.95 0.55 8.15
C LEU A 199 -19.09 1.50 7.77
N VAL A 200 -18.81 2.81 7.68
CA VAL A 200 -19.79 3.83 7.27
C VAL A 200 -20.24 3.62 5.82
N GLU A 201 -19.34 3.20 4.92
CA GLU A 201 -19.66 2.84 3.53
C GLU A 201 -20.48 1.54 3.46
N PHE A 202 -20.15 0.54 4.28
CA PHE A 202 -20.78 -0.78 4.27
C PHE A 202 -22.25 -0.76 4.69
N ILE A 203 -22.62 0.02 5.71
CA ILE A 203 -23.99 0.07 6.24
C ILE A 203 -25.05 0.45 5.19
N PRO A 204 -24.94 1.57 4.44
CA PRO A 204 -25.93 1.94 3.44
C PRO A 204 -25.95 0.96 2.27
N ILE A 205 -24.79 0.44 1.85
CA ILE A 205 -24.71 -0.57 0.78
C ILE A 205 -25.44 -1.85 1.22
N GLY A 206 -25.20 -2.32 2.44
CA GLY A 206 -25.92 -3.45 3.03
C GLY A 206 -27.42 -3.20 3.13
N GLY A 207 -27.83 -1.99 3.51
CA GLY A 207 -29.25 -1.60 3.56
C GLY A 207 -29.92 -1.65 2.19
N ILE A 208 -29.28 -1.10 1.15
CA ILE A 208 -29.77 -1.14 -0.24
C ILE A 208 -29.85 -2.59 -0.74
N PHE A 209 -28.85 -3.42 -0.43
CA PHE A 209 -28.85 -4.83 -0.78
C PHE A 209 -30.02 -5.59 -0.15
N LEU A 210 -30.30 -5.38 1.14
CA LEU A 210 -31.45 -5.99 1.81
C LEU A 210 -32.78 -5.52 1.23
N LEU A 211 -32.90 -4.23 0.93
CA LEU A 211 -34.08 -3.68 0.26
C LEU A 211 -34.29 -4.34 -1.11
N PHE A 212 -33.22 -4.51 -1.88
CA PHE A 212 -33.28 -5.15 -3.19
C PHE A 212 -33.76 -6.61 -3.10
N ILE A 213 -33.24 -7.40 -2.15
CA ILE A 213 -33.70 -8.78 -1.90
C ILE A 213 -35.19 -8.80 -1.57
N LEU A 214 -35.65 -7.89 -0.71
CA LEU A 214 -37.07 -7.79 -0.33
C LEU A 214 -37.94 -7.49 -1.56
N LEU A 215 -37.52 -6.57 -2.42
CA LEU A 215 -38.26 -6.18 -3.64
C LEU A 215 -38.30 -7.28 -4.70
N MET A 216 -37.33 -8.20 -4.72
CA MET A 216 -37.34 -9.36 -5.60
C MET A 216 -38.38 -10.44 -5.20
N GLY A 217 -39.13 -10.24 -4.11
CA GLY A 217 -40.10 -11.22 -3.62
C GLY A 217 -39.44 -12.42 -2.94
N VAL A 218 -38.17 -12.30 -2.55
CA VAL A 218 -37.48 -13.35 -1.80
C VAL A 218 -38.16 -13.52 -0.43
N PRO A 219 -38.39 -14.75 0.03
CA PRO A 219 -38.98 -15.01 1.35
C PRO A 219 -38.27 -14.26 2.48
N TYR A 220 -39.04 -13.64 3.38
CA TYR A 220 -38.51 -12.74 4.41
C TYR A 220 -37.47 -13.38 5.35
N TRP A 221 -37.54 -14.70 5.56
CA TRP A 221 -36.57 -15.43 6.39
C TRP A 221 -35.16 -15.45 5.79
N ILE A 222 -35.02 -15.42 4.46
CA ILE A 222 -33.72 -15.28 3.78
C ILE A 222 -33.17 -13.87 4.00
N THR A 223 -34.01 -12.85 3.84
CA THR A 223 -33.63 -11.45 4.10
C THR A 223 -33.18 -11.26 5.54
N LEU A 224 -33.86 -11.89 6.51
CA LEU A 224 -33.47 -11.89 7.92
C LEU A 224 -32.10 -12.56 8.14
N MET A 225 -31.80 -13.65 7.43
CA MET A 225 -30.48 -14.30 7.50
C MET A 225 -29.36 -13.36 7.04
N PHE A 226 -29.54 -12.67 5.90
CA PHE A 226 -28.58 -11.68 5.42
C PHE A 226 -28.46 -10.49 6.36
N ALA A 227 -29.57 -10.01 6.93
CA ALA A 227 -29.56 -8.94 7.92
C ALA A 227 -28.76 -9.34 9.18
N GLY A 228 -28.94 -10.56 9.66
CA GLY A 228 -28.16 -11.13 10.77
C GLY A 228 -26.67 -11.22 10.44
N PHE A 229 -26.31 -11.62 9.23
CA PHE A 229 -24.92 -11.66 8.77
C PHE A 229 -24.29 -10.26 8.67
N ILE A 230 -25.00 -9.28 8.12
CA ILE A 230 -24.56 -7.87 8.08
C ILE A 230 -24.35 -7.34 9.50
N LEU A 231 -25.27 -7.62 10.42
CA LEU A 231 -25.14 -7.23 11.83
C LEU A 231 -23.91 -7.87 12.48
N LEU A 232 -23.65 -9.16 12.21
CA LEU A 232 -22.45 -9.85 12.69
C LEU A 232 -21.17 -9.18 12.17
N ILE A 233 -21.11 -8.83 10.87
CA ILE A 233 -19.97 -8.10 10.29
C ILE A 233 -19.77 -6.76 11.00
N ILE A 234 -20.85 -6.02 11.28
CA ILE A 234 -20.78 -4.73 11.99
C ILE A 234 -20.19 -4.93 13.40
N ILE A 235 -20.68 -5.93 14.15
CA ILE A 235 -20.20 -6.25 15.50
C ILE A 235 -18.70 -6.63 15.45
N LEU A 236 -18.31 -7.54 14.55
CA LEU A 236 -16.91 -7.94 14.39
C LEU A 236 -16.01 -6.75 14.01
N SER A 237 -16.48 -5.84 13.15
CA SER A 237 -15.76 -4.63 12.77
C SER A 237 -15.57 -3.68 13.96
N ILE A 238 -16.58 -3.54 14.83
CA ILE A 238 -16.48 -2.74 16.06
C ILE A 238 -15.47 -3.36 17.04
N ILE A 239 -15.52 -4.68 17.21
CA ILE A 239 -14.55 -5.42 18.04
C ILE A 239 -13.12 -5.23 17.49
N GLU A 240 -12.95 -5.37 16.18
CA GLU A 240 -11.67 -5.14 15.50
C GLU A 240 -11.15 -3.73 15.76
N MET A 241 -11.97 -2.69 15.57
CA MET A 241 -11.56 -1.30 15.81
C MET A 241 -11.18 -1.05 17.27
N LYS A 242 -11.92 -1.61 18.22
CA LYS A 242 -11.58 -1.51 19.65
C LYS A 242 -10.22 -2.15 19.92
N ARG A 243 -10.00 -3.36 19.40
CA ARG A 243 -8.72 -4.06 19.55
C ARG A 243 -7.57 -3.29 18.90
N ILE A 244 -7.76 -2.73 17.70
CA ILE A 244 -6.74 -1.89 17.04
C ILE A 244 -6.36 -0.71 17.93
N LYS A 245 -7.35 -0.02 18.53
CA LYS A 245 -7.12 1.14 19.40
C LYS A 245 -6.36 0.77 20.68
N ASP A 246 -6.63 -0.39 21.23
CA ASP A 246 -6.07 -0.83 22.52
C ASP A 246 -4.66 -1.47 22.38
N ILE A 247 -4.17 -1.68 21.15
CA ILE A 247 -2.81 -2.19 20.92
C ILE A 247 -1.79 -1.13 21.30
N GLN A 248 -0.96 -1.45 22.29
CA GLN A 248 0.25 -0.70 22.61
C GLN A 248 1.32 -0.99 21.56
N LEU A 249 1.76 0.04 20.84
CA LEU A 249 2.78 -0.08 19.79
C LEU A 249 4.20 0.16 20.32
N ASN A 250 4.34 0.86 21.44
CA ASN A 250 5.63 1.11 22.07
C ASN A 250 6.21 -0.21 22.56
N SER A 251 7.33 -0.64 21.98
CA SER A 251 8.07 -1.80 22.44
C SER A 251 9.34 -1.33 23.14
N GLU A 252 9.42 -1.54 24.45
CA GLU A 252 10.67 -1.36 25.20
C GLU A 252 11.60 -2.58 25.10
N GLY A 253 11.16 -3.66 24.47
CA GLY A 253 11.94 -4.87 24.30
C GLY A 253 11.39 -5.80 23.21
N ILE A 254 12.11 -6.89 22.96
CA ILE A 254 11.73 -7.92 21.99
C ILE A 254 10.73 -8.87 22.63
N ASP A 255 9.77 -9.30 21.83
CA ASP A 255 8.85 -10.36 22.21
C ASP A 255 9.60 -11.69 22.25
N SER A 256 9.78 -12.24 23.45
CA SER A 256 10.52 -13.50 23.67
C SER A 256 9.95 -14.69 22.90
N SER A 257 8.70 -14.61 22.41
CA SER A 257 8.11 -15.65 21.54
C SER A 257 8.66 -15.69 20.12
N ILE A 258 9.53 -14.75 19.75
CA ILE A 258 10.08 -14.60 18.39
C ILE A 258 11.50 -15.18 18.29
N VAL A 259 12.23 -15.23 19.40
CA VAL A 259 13.60 -15.75 19.43
C VAL A 259 13.56 -17.25 19.19
N GLN A 260 14.08 -17.69 18.03
CA GLN A 260 13.96 -19.09 17.57
C GLN A 260 14.82 -20.05 18.40
N HIS A 261 15.98 -19.59 18.87
CA HIS A 261 16.90 -20.36 19.69
C HIS A 261 17.84 -19.45 20.47
N LYS A 262 18.37 -19.96 21.59
CA LYS A 262 19.41 -19.26 22.35
C LYS A 262 20.71 -19.32 21.55
N ILE A 263 21.19 -18.16 21.11
CA ILE A 263 22.45 -18.05 20.38
C ILE A 263 23.61 -18.03 21.38
N GLU A 264 24.51 -19.00 21.25
CA GLU A 264 25.71 -19.10 22.10
C GLU A 264 26.74 -18.02 21.73
N SER A 265 27.39 -17.43 22.73
CA SER A 265 28.46 -16.44 22.53
C SER A 265 29.82 -17.14 22.44
N TYR A 266 30.68 -16.73 21.50
CA TYR A 266 32.08 -17.18 21.48
C TYR A 266 32.99 -16.21 22.26
N GLN A 267 34.10 -16.72 22.82
CA GLN A 267 34.98 -15.97 23.73
C GLN A 267 35.63 -14.71 23.12
N ASP A 268 35.74 -14.63 21.79
CA ASP A 268 36.34 -13.50 21.07
C ASP A 268 35.41 -12.91 20.01
N GLU A 269 34.11 -13.18 20.11
CA GLU A 269 33.15 -12.64 19.16
C GLU A 269 33.00 -11.12 19.34
N LYS A 270 33.05 -10.38 18.23
CA LYS A 270 32.92 -8.92 18.18
C LYS A 270 32.11 -8.53 16.96
N ILE A 271 31.30 -7.50 17.11
CA ILE A 271 30.56 -6.88 16.01
C ILE A 271 31.54 -6.01 15.22
N VAL A 272 31.64 -6.28 13.93
CA VAL A 272 32.59 -5.63 13.01
C VAL A 272 31.88 -4.80 11.93
N GLY A 273 30.57 -4.98 11.77
CA GLY A 273 29.75 -4.17 10.90
C GLY A 273 28.26 -4.29 11.20
N ALA A 274 27.48 -3.34 10.69
CA ALA A 274 26.04 -3.29 10.84
C ALA A 274 25.38 -2.65 9.62
N VAL A 275 24.20 -3.15 9.27
CA VAL A 275 23.27 -2.59 8.30
C VAL A 275 21.93 -2.46 9.01
N PHE A 276 21.50 -1.21 9.23
CA PHE A 276 20.22 -0.91 9.85
C PHE A 276 19.17 -0.70 8.76
N GLY A 277 17.96 -1.23 8.98
CA GLY A 277 16.87 -1.13 8.01
C GLY A 277 17.00 -2.17 6.89
N ILE A 278 16.93 -3.46 7.25
CA ILE A 278 16.74 -4.57 6.30
C ILE A 278 15.28 -5.02 6.27
N LEU A 279 14.86 -5.65 5.17
CA LEU A 279 13.57 -6.31 5.05
C LEU A 279 13.76 -7.68 4.39
N LYS A 280 13.16 -8.73 4.97
CA LYS A 280 13.19 -10.08 4.40
C LYS A 280 12.48 -10.12 3.04
N THR A 281 13.09 -10.83 2.09
CA THR A 281 12.58 -11.02 0.73
C THR A 281 12.45 -12.49 0.38
N ILE A 282 11.60 -12.74 -0.62
CA ILE A 282 11.36 -14.06 -1.18
C ILE A 282 12.59 -14.47 -2.00
N THR A 283 13.19 -15.62 -1.67
CA THR A 283 14.40 -16.12 -2.37
C THR A 283 14.18 -17.40 -3.16
N GLY A 284 13.05 -18.06 -2.95
CA GLY A 284 12.68 -19.28 -3.67
C GLY A 284 11.17 -19.48 -3.72
N LEU A 285 10.74 -20.47 -4.50
CA LEU A 285 9.32 -20.79 -4.66
C LEU A 285 8.66 -21.21 -3.34
N GLU A 286 9.41 -21.88 -2.47
CA GLU A 286 8.93 -22.31 -1.14
C GLU A 286 8.54 -21.12 -0.25
N ASP A 287 9.24 -19.99 -0.39
CA ASP A 287 8.96 -18.79 0.40
C ASP A 287 7.70 -18.06 -0.08
N LEU A 288 7.23 -18.28 -1.32
CA LEU A 288 5.97 -17.70 -1.83
C LEU A 288 4.75 -18.19 -1.05
N PHE A 289 4.82 -19.41 -0.51
CA PHE A 289 3.71 -20.04 0.21
C PHE A 289 3.83 -19.89 1.72
N LYS A 290 4.94 -19.36 2.23
CA LYS A 290 5.12 -19.12 3.67
C LYS A 290 4.39 -17.83 4.05
N PRO A 291 3.46 -17.86 5.02
CA PRO A 291 2.88 -16.63 5.53
C PRO A 291 3.99 -15.77 6.14
N MET A 292 4.02 -14.47 5.85
CA MET A 292 4.96 -13.53 6.46
C MET A 292 4.52 -13.12 7.88
N GLY A 293 3.24 -13.33 8.19
CA GLY A 293 2.66 -13.14 9.51
C GLY A 293 1.21 -13.62 9.54
N VAL A 294 0.61 -13.58 10.73
CA VAL A 294 -0.81 -13.92 10.94
C VAL A 294 -1.47 -12.81 11.72
N SER A 295 -2.66 -12.40 11.29
CA SER A 295 -3.52 -11.46 11.98
C SER A 295 -4.91 -12.05 12.21
N PHE A 296 -5.51 -11.71 13.34
CA PHE A 296 -6.87 -12.07 13.68
C PHE A 296 -7.56 -10.86 14.32
N LEU A 297 -8.74 -10.47 13.83
CA LEU A 297 -9.51 -9.32 14.33
C LEU A 297 -8.65 -8.07 14.56
N GLY A 298 -7.85 -7.68 13.56
CA GLY A 298 -7.10 -6.42 13.55
C GLY A 298 -5.79 -6.42 14.33
N SER A 299 -5.36 -7.55 14.89
CA SER A 299 -4.05 -7.67 15.56
C SER A 299 -3.36 -8.97 15.16
N GLY A 300 -2.06 -8.91 14.95
CA GLY A 300 -1.26 -10.03 14.50
C GLY A 300 0.22 -9.87 14.82
N LYS A 301 0.98 -10.90 14.44
CA LYS A 301 2.44 -10.93 14.57
C LYS A 301 3.09 -11.31 13.24
N ILE A 302 4.31 -10.84 13.06
CA ILE A 302 5.16 -11.13 11.90
C ILE A 302 6.17 -12.20 12.30
N TYR A 303 6.36 -13.21 11.45
CA TYR A 303 7.26 -14.32 11.73
C TYR A 303 8.74 -13.96 11.53
N PHE A 304 8.99 -12.94 10.71
CA PHE A 304 10.33 -12.46 10.36
C PHE A 304 10.45 -10.96 10.63
N PRO A 305 10.54 -10.55 11.91
CA PRO A 305 10.58 -9.14 12.29
C PRO A 305 12.00 -8.55 12.27
N GLU A 306 13.00 -9.31 11.82
CA GLU A 306 14.35 -8.79 11.67
C GLU A 306 14.37 -7.53 10.81
N ASN A 307 15.03 -6.51 11.34
CA ASN A 307 15.11 -5.19 10.72
C ASN A 307 16.53 -4.65 10.66
N SER A 308 17.52 -5.40 11.18
CA SER A 308 18.94 -5.06 11.04
C SER A 308 19.81 -6.32 10.86
N LEU A 309 20.87 -6.18 10.09
CA LEU A 309 21.91 -7.21 9.89
C LEU A 309 23.19 -6.75 10.59
N LEU A 310 23.68 -7.54 11.53
CA LEU A 310 24.99 -7.36 12.13
C LEU A 310 25.97 -8.40 11.59
N ILE A 311 27.22 -8.00 11.46
CA ILE A 311 28.33 -8.84 11.01
C ILE A 311 29.27 -8.98 12.20
N THR A 312 29.58 -10.20 12.58
CA THR A 312 30.63 -10.49 13.57
C THR A 312 31.83 -11.12 12.89
N ASN A 313 32.91 -11.33 13.63
CA ASN A 313 34.02 -12.15 13.17
C ASN A 313 33.70 -13.66 13.07
N TYR A 314 32.51 -14.09 13.48
CA TYR A 314 32.08 -15.51 13.44
C TYR A 314 30.87 -15.78 12.53
N ARG A 315 29.95 -14.81 12.40
CA ARG A 315 28.63 -15.07 11.82
C ARG A 315 27.94 -13.81 11.31
N LEU A 316 26.87 -14.04 10.56
CA LEU A 316 25.85 -13.03 10.26
C LEU A 316 24.72 -13.14 11.29
N LEU A 317 24.30 -12.02 11.85
CA LEU A 317 23.25 -11.92 12.87
C LEU A 317 22.10 -11.08 12.35
N MET A 318 20.90 -11.63 12.30
CA MET A 318 19.69 -10.89 11.94
C MET A 318 18.92 -10.56 13.21
N ILE A 319 18.96 -9.28 13.59
CA ILE A 319 18.39 -8.80 14.84
C ILE A 319 17.11 -7.99 14.60
N GLN A 320 16.26 -7.97 15.62
CA GLN A 320 15.17 -7.02 15.70
C GLN A 320 15.56 -5.85 16.61
N VAL A 321 15.84 -4.68 16.03
CA VAL A 321 15.95 -3.45 16.80
C VAL A 321 14.54 -3.06 17.29
N PRO A 322 14.34 -2.81 18.60
CA PRO A 322 13.03 -2.51 19.18
C PRO A 322 12.54 -1.12 18.74
N VAL A 323 11.67 -1.11 17.74
CA VAL A 323 10.95 0.07 17.24
C VAL A 323 9.46 -0.11 17.38
N SER A 324 8.71 1.00 17.42
CA SER A 324 7.26 0.93 17.61
C SER A 324 6.57 0.04 16.57
N GLY A 325 5.82 -0.95 17.05
CA GLY A 325 5.15 -1.96 16.22
C GLY A 325 6.06 -2.96 15.51
N GLY A 326 7.36 -3.02 15.83
CA GLY A 326 8.39 -3.73 15.06
C GLY A 326 8.22 -5.25 14.87
N ASN A 327 7.16 -5.87 15.39
CA ASN A 327 6.78 -7.27 15.13
C ASN A 327 5.26 -7.46 14.94
N LYS A 328 4.50 -6.38 14.78
CA LYS A 328 3.02 -6.42 14.84
C LYS A 328 2.40 -6.22 13.46
N ILE A 329 1.25 -6.88 13.27
CA ILE A 329 0.28 -6.52 12.24
C ILE A 329 -0.88 -5.84 12.94
N VAL A 330 -1.29 -4.66 12.49
CA VAL A 330 -2.40 -3.90 13.07
C VAL A 330 -3.34 -3.42 11.97
N GLY A 331 -4.61 -3.84 12.04
CA GLY A 331 -5.63 -3.51 11.04
C GLY A 331 -5.18 -3.72 9.59
N ASP A 332 -4.60 -4.90 9.33
CA ASP A 332 -4.03 -5.33 8.04
C ASP A 332 -2.70 -4.65 7.65
N THR A 333 -2.15 -3.80 8.51
CA THR A 333 -0.86 -3.15 8.26
C THR A 333 0.29 -3.91 8.91
N ASP A 334 1.24 -4.36 8.09
CA ASP A 334 2.54 -4.87 8.51
C ASP A 334 3.45 -3.69 8.92
N TYR A 335 3.77 -3.61 10.22
CA TYR A 335 4.62 -2.55 10.75
C TYR A 335 6.11 -2.76 10.48
N VAL A 336 6.59 -3.98 10.24
CA VAL A 336 8.00 -4.24 9.87
C VAL A 336 8.27 -3.62 8.50
N SER A 337 7.42 -3.95 7.52
CA SER A 337 7.50 -3.36 6.18
C SER A 337 7.35 -1.85 6.24
N LYS A 338 6.38 -1.33 6.99
CA LYS A 338 6.18 0.11 7.12
C LYS A 338 7.37 0.83 7.77
N ASN A 339 7.95 0.26 8.82
CA ASN A 339 9.13 0.83 9.46
C ASN A 339 10.34 0.83 8.52
N PHE A 340 10.50 -0.21 7.69
CA PHE A 340 11.52 -0.25 6.64
C PHE A 340 11.39 0.87 5.60
N PHE A 341 10.17 1.30 5.26
CA PHE A 341 9.97 2.39 4.30
C PHE A 341 9.99 3.79 4.94
N PHE A 342 9.46 3.95 6.15
CA PHE A 342 9.12 5.26 6.71
C PHE A 342 9.77 5.57 8.06
N ASN A 343 10.41 4.59 8.71
CA ASN A 343 10.95 4.71 10.06
C ASN A 343 12.38 4.16 10.19
N ARG A 344 13.16 4.19 9.11
CA ARG A 344 14.57 3.73 9.12
C ARG A 344 15.45 4.57 10.04
N GLY A 345 15.17 5.86 10.15
CA GLY A 345 15.89 6.76 11.05
C GLY A 345 15.86 6.29 12.50
N GLU A 346 14.68 5.86 12.99
CA GLU A 346 14.55 5.31 14.35
C GLU A 346 15.28 3.96 14.48
N ILE A 347 15.18 3.06 13.49
CA ILE A 347 15.90 1.78 13.48
C ILE A 347 17.41 2.03 13.59
N ARG A 348 17.95 2.96 12.80
CA ARG A 348 19.37 3.31 12.83
C ARG A 348 19.77 3.92 14.16
N GLN A 349 19.04 4.94 14.64
CA GLN A 349 19.37 5.63 15.88
C GLN A 349 19.40 4.67 17.07
N LYS A 350 18.34 3.84 17.21
CA LYS A 350 18.27 2.84 18.29
C LYS A 350 19.28 1.72 18.09
N GLY A 351 19.50 1.27 16.86
CA GLY A 351 20.49 0.26 16.53
C GLY A 351 21.90 0.70 16.91
N GLU A 352 22.30 1.92 16.54
CA GLU A 352 23.58 2.52 16.93
C GLU A 352 23.69 2.71 18.44
N GLN A 353 22.60 3.05 19.13
CA GLN A 353 22.57 3.13 20.59
C GLN A 353 22.82 1.75 21.21
N ILE A 354 22.14 0.71 20.74
CA ILE A 354 22.32 -0.68 21.21
C ILE A 354 23.77 -1.12 21.04
N LEU A 355 24.39 -0.85 19.89
CA LEU A 355 25.80 -1.19 19.67
C LEU A 355 26.76 -0.47 20.64
N LYS A 356 26.37 0.69 21.18
CA LYS A 356 27.18 1.48 22.12
C LYS A 356 26.95 1.09 23.57
N THR A 357 25.71 0.76 23.94
CA THR A 357 25.30 0.57 25.35
C THR A 357 25.24 -0.88 25.77
N ASN A 358 24.96 -1.80 24.84
CA ASN A 358 24.70 -3.19 25.17
C ASN A 358 25.97 -4.03 25.00
N SER A 359 26.11 -5.01 25.88
CA SER A 359 27.10 -6.08 25.76
C SER A 359 26.74 -7.03 24.62
N LEU A 360 27.73 -7.77 24.08
CA LEU A 360 27.47 -8.76 23.04
C LEU A 360 26.40 -9.79 23.44
N PRO A 361 26.40 -10.37 24.66
CA PRO A 361 25.34 -11.30 25.07
C PRO A 361 23.93 -10.68 25.02
N GLU A 362 23.79 -9.40 25.36
CA GLU A 362 22.51 -8.70 25.27
C GLU A 362 22.10 -8.50 23.81
N ILE A 363 23.05 -8.23 22.90
CA ILE A 363 22.79 -8.10 21.47
C ILE A 363 22.42 -9.45 20.84
N LEU A 364 23.08 -10.53 21.25
CA LEU A 364 22.75 -11.89 20.81
C LEU A 364 21.34 -12.31 21.26
N ALA A 365 20.87 -11.80 22.40
CA ALA A 365 19.48 -12.00 22.83
C ALA A 365 18.46 -11.28 21.92
N LEU A 366 18.90 -10.32 21.09
CA LEU A 366 18.07 -9.63 20.10
C LEU A 366 18.01 -10.32 18.74
N ALA A 367 18.84 -11.33 18.53
CA ALA A 367 18.91 -12.03 17.26
C ALA A 367 17.72 -12.99 17.11
N THR A 368 17.04 -12.82 15.99
CA THR A 368 15.93 -13.68 15.56
C THR A 368 16.42 -14.86 14.73
N ASN A 369 17.61 -14.71 14.13
CA ASN A 369 18.26 -15.71 13.30
C ASN A 369 19.77 -15.41 13.26
N ASP A 370 20.59 -16.45 13.07
CA ASP A 370 22.02 -16.35 12.88
C ASP A 370 22.53 -17.35 11.85
N VAL A 371 23.63 -17.01 11.18
CA VAL A 371 24.29 -17.88 10.21
C VAL A 371 25.79 -17.86 10.42
N LEU A 372 26.32 -18.92 11.02
CA LEU A 372 27.76 -19.12 11.17
C LEU A 372 28.44 -19.18 9.80
N TYR A 373 29.65 -18.64 9.69
CA TYR A 373 30.40 -18.67 8.43
C TYR A 373 30.72 -20.10 7.95
N GLY A 374 30.79 -21.07 8.88
CA GLY A 374 30.91 -22.50 8.55
C GLY A 374 29.69 -23.04 7.79
N ASP A 375 28.49 -22.59 8.14
CA ASP A 375 27.21 -23.07 7.59
C ASP A 375 26.81 -22.37 6.30
N ILE A 376 27.55 -21.34 5.90
CA ILE A 376 27.33 -20.62 4.65
C ILE A 376 27.95 -21.42 3.51
N LYS A 377 27.12 -21.72 2.51
CA LYS A 377 27.57 -22.21 1.20
C LYS A 377 27.97 -21.04 0.30
N ARG A 378 27.15 -19.98 0.30
CA ARG A 378 27.36 -18.81 -0.57
C ARG A 378 26.66 -17.57 -0.02
N VAL A 379 27.29 -16.41 -0.16
CA VAL A 379 26.63 -15.10 0.00
C VAL A 379 26.75 -14.32 -1.30
N THR A 380 25.63 -13.80 -1.78
CA THR A 380 25.58 -12.94 -2.96
C THR A 380 25.11 -11.55 -2.55
N LEU A 381 25.85 -10.52 -2.96
CA LEU A 381 25.44 -9.12 -2.86
C LEU A 381 25.14 -8.59 -4.26
N GLU A 382 23.86 -8.32 -4.53
CA GLU A 382 23.34 -7.75 -5.78
C GLU A 382 22.78 -6.34 -5.45
N GLN A 383 23.58 -5.30 -5.67
CA GLN A 383 23.25 -3.91 -5.29
C GLN A 383 22.83 -3.76 -3.82
N MET A 384 21.52 -3.72 -3.56
CA MET A 384 20.87 -3.49 -2.28
C MET A 384 20.25 -4.77 -1.68
N LYS A 385 20.58 -5.93 -2.25
CA LYS A 385 20.05 -7.22 -1.86
C LYS A 385 21.19 -8.15 -1.45
N ILE A 386 21.08 -8.70 -0.26
CA ILE A 386 21.95 -9.79 0.21
C ILE A 386 21.16 -11.11 0.18
N THR A 387 21.77 -12.14 -0.37
CA THR A 387 21.22 -13.52 -0.36
C THR A 387 22.24 -14.45 0.26
N ILE A 388 21.83 -15.20 1.27
CA ILE A 388 22.64 -16.16 2.02
C ILE A 388 22.09 -17.56 1.71
N GLU A 389 22.89 -18.39 1.04
CA GLU A 389 22.62 -19.81 0.82
C GLU A 389 23.39 -20.61 1.87
N LYS A 390 22.67 -21.36 2.71
CA LYS A 390 23.24 -22.26 3.71
C LYS A 390 23.63 -23.61 3.10
N MET A 391 24.49 -24.35 3.79
CA MET A 391 24.93 -25.69 3.39
C MET A 391 23.78 -26.71 3.31
N ASN A 392 22.73 -26.53 4.11
CA ASN A 392 21.51 -27.35 4.09
C ASN A 392 20.55 -27.01 2.93
N GLY A 393 20.89 -26.04 2.07
CA GLY A 393 20.05 -25.59 0.95
C GLY A 393 19.07 -24.46 1.28
N GLU A 394 18.89 -24.11 2.56
CA GLU A 394 18.06 -22.98 2.97
C GLU A 394 18.63 -21.66 2.40
N ARG A 395 17.74 -20.79 1.92
CA ARG A 395 18.10 -19.47 1.41
C ARG A 395 17.42 -18.37 2.21
N LEU A 396 18.19 -17.36 2.57
CA LEU A 396 17.72 -16.16 3.24
C LEU A 396 18.04 -14.96 2.38
N GLY A 397 17.07 -14.07 2.15
CA GLY A 397 17.26 -12.88 1.33
C GLY A 397 16.80 -11.65 2.05
N TYR A 398 17.59 -10.60 2.00
CA TYR A 398 17.28 -9.32 2.63
C TYR A 398 17.56 -8.18 1.67
N VAL A 399 16.71 -7.17 1.68
CA VAL A 399 16.95 -5.89 1.00
C VAL A 399 17.19 -4.79 2.00
N PHE A 400 18.03 -3.83 1.66
CA PHE A 400 18.26 -2.59 2.40
C PHE A 400 18.14 -1.40 1.45
N MET A 401 18.11 -0.17 1.98
CA MET A 401 17.86 1.02 1.15
C MET A 401 19.05 1.97 1.03
N ASP A 402 19.93 2.00 2.03
CA ASP A 402 20.92 3.06 2.13
C ASP A 402 22.23 2.66 1.46
N GLU A 403 22.62 3.40 0.42
CA GLU A 403 23.78 3.04 -0.42
C GLU A 403 25.10 3.09 0.34
N GLU A 404 25.13 3.88 1.43
CA GLU A 404 26.27 4.00 2.34
C GLU A 404 26.68 2.64 2.93
N TYR A 405 25.76 1.67 3.02
CA TYR A 405 26.07 0.34 3.53
C TYR A 405 26.73 -0.56 2.50
N ILE A 406 26.59 -0.31 1.18
CA ILE A 406 27.07 -1.23 0.14
C ILE A 406 28.58 -1.45 0.25
N LYS A 407 29.37 -0.38 0.26
CA LYS A 407 30.83 -0.46 0.24
C LYS A 407 31.39 -1.10 1.52
N PRO A 408 31.01 -0.65 2.74
CA PRO A 408 31.46 -1.31 3.97
C PRO A 408 31.02 -2.78 4.06
N LEU A 409 29.78 -3.09 3.65
CA LEU A 409 29.27 -4.45 3.66
C LEU A 409 30.08 -5.36 2.73
N LYS A 410 30.37 -4.90 1.51
CA LYS A 410 31.19 -5.63 0.55
C LYS A 410 32.58 -5.94 1.10
N GLU A 411 33.26 -4.94 1.66
CA GLU A 411 34.61 -5.10 2.22
C GLU A 411 34.63 -6.14 3.35
N LEU A 412 33.67 -6.07 4.27
CA LEU A 412 33.55 -7.02 5.38
C LEU A 412 33.21 -8.44 4.90
N LEU A 413 32.21 -8.59 4.02
CA LEU A 413 31.82 -9.90 3.51
C LEU A 413 32.96 -10.56 2.73
N GLN A 414 33.68 -9.80 1.89
CA GLN A 414 34.83 -10.31 1.14
C GLN A 414 35.95 -10.79 2.09
N PHE A 415 36.21 -10.04 3.17
CA PHE A 415 37.24 -10.40 4.15
C PHE A 415 36.91 -11.70 4.90
N TYR A 416 35.68 -11.83 5.43
CA TYR A 416 35.32 -12.96 6.28
C TYR A 416 34.87 -14.21 5.51
N LEU A 417 34.21 -14.05 4.37
CA LEU A 417 33.64 -15.16 3.59
C LEU A 417 34.53 -15.61 2.43
N LYS A 418 35.50 -14.78 2.00
CA LYS A 418 36.47 -15.10 0.95
C LYS A 418 35.79 -15.65 -0.32
N ASP A 419 36.08 -16.89 -0.68
CA ASP A 419 35.56 -17.61 -1.85
C ASP A 419 34.05 -17.88 -1.79
N LYS A 420 33.45 -17.83 -0.59
CA LYS A 420 31.99 -17.98 -0.43
C LYS A 420 31.21 -16.72 -0.81
N PHE A 421 31.89 -15.57 -0.98
CA PHE A 421 31.26 -14.30 -1.36
C PHE A 421 31.30 -14.06 -2.87
N ILE A 422 30.14 -13.69 -3.44
CA ILE A 422 30.00 -13.33 -4.86
C ILE A 422 29.37 -11.94 -4.96
N GLU A 423 30.02 -11.06 -5.70
CA GLU A 423 29.47 -9.78 -6.14
C GLU A 423 28.92 -9.92 -7.56
N LYS A 424 27.75 -9.34 -7.81
CA LYS A 424 27.10 -9.36 -9.12
C LYS A 424 26.63 -7.99 -9.57
#